data_AF-A0A1L3MPT2-F1
#
_entry.id   AF-A0A1L3MPT2-F1
#
_cell.length_a   1.000
_cell.length_b   1.000
_cell.length_c   1.000
_cell.angle_alpha   90.00
_cell.angle_beta   90.00
_cell.angle_gamma   90.00
#
_symmetry.space_group_name_H-M   'P 1'
#
loop_
_entity.id
_entity.type
_entity.pdbx_description
1 polymer ?
#
loop_
_entity_poly.entity_id
_entity_poly.type
_entity_poly.pdbx_seq_one_letter_code
_entity_poly.pdbx_strand_id
1 'polypeptide(L)'
;MDSEKKKIIVSEINYWKNNKLLPDTYCDFLLALYTEGNQDELLATKPNAENRFTFLYGILYGFMIISLFCTVLFTYFTEKPTLMQIAIAITLLTGSILVIAYFTRKGRFFQVPLSLTFVQILFISLAIGEVAFAGSHVVIGLIVLVNCLLWLVVGWKFNYIYLTISGVIGMIFYIFSIFM
;
A
#
# COMPACT_ATOMS: atom_id res chain seq x y z
N MET A 1 4.56 -36.66 35.19
CA MET A 1 4.02 -35.74 36.23
C MET A 1 4.69 -34.36 36.24
N ASP A 2 5.38 -33.93 35.16
CA ASP A 2 6.16 -32.67 35.19
C ASP A 2 5.88 -31.72 34.00
N SER A 3 5.00 -32.12 33.07
CA SER A 3 4.65 -31.33 31.89
C SER A 3 3.81 -30.08 32.21
N GLU A 4 2.93 -30.14 33.21
CA GLU A 4 2.14 -28.98 33.63
C GLU A 4 3.01 -27.89 34.27
N LYS A 5 3.98 -28.27 35.13
CA LYS A 5 4.92 -27.32 35.74
C LYS A 5 5.81 -26.67 34.71
N LYS A 6 6.31 -27.46 33.75
CA LYS A 6 7.08 -26.97 32.58
C LYS A 6 6.28 -25.93 31.78
N LYS A 7 4.98 -26.18 31.55
CA LYS A 7 4.09 -25.24 30.85
C LYS A 7 3.87 -23.94 31.62
N ILE A 8 3.73 -23.99 32.93
CA ILE A 8 3.61 -22.80 33.79
C ILE A 8 4.88 -21.95 33.72
N ILE A 9 6.06 -22.56 33.87
CA ILE A 9 7.36 -21.87 33.81
C ILE A 9 7.56 -21.20 32.44
N VAL A 10 7.25 -21.89 31.34
CA VAL A 10 7.34 -21.31 29.98
C VAL A 10 6.39 -20.12 29.81
N SER A 11 5.21 -20.15 30.42
CA SER A 11 4.25 -19.04 30.38
C SER A 11 4.74 -17.80 31.15
N GLU A 12 5.41 -18.00 32.28
CA GLU A 12 6.00 -16.91 33.08
C GLU A 12 7.19 -16.26 32.36
N ILE A 13 8.07 -17.06 31.75
CA ILE A 13 9.21 -16.53 30.97
C ILE A 13 8.70 -15.69 29.79
N ASN A 14 7.62 -16.12 29.12
CA ASN A 14 6.97 -15.33 28.08
C ASN A 14 6.38 -14.00 28.61
N TYR A 15 5.82 -14.02 29.82
CA TYR A 15 5.33 -12.81 30.47
C TYR A 15 6.48 -11.83 30.78
N TRP A 16 7.63 -12.33 31.23
CA TRP A 16 8.82 -11.50 31.45
C TRP A 16 9.38 -10.89 30.17
N LYS A 17 9.38 -11.65 29.07
CA LYS A 17 9.80 -11.17 27.74
C LYS A 17 8.89 -10.06 27.22
N ASN A 18 7.57 -10.25 27.28
CA ASN A 18 6.60 -9.24 26.81
C ASN A 18 6.67 -7.93 27.62
N ASN A 19 6.95 -8.01 28.93
CA ASN A 19 7.04 -6.85 29.81
C ASN A 19 8.46 -6.31 29.97
N LYS A 20 9.45 -6.83 29.21
CA LYS A 20 10.87 -6.44 29.28
C LYS A 20 11.47 -6.47 30.69
N LEU A 21 11.00 -7.40 31.53
CA LEU A 21 11.51 -7.59 32.89
C LEU A 21 12.88 -8.25 32.90
N LEU A 22 13.20 -9.02 31.86
CA LEU A 22 14.52 -9.59 31.60
C LEU A 22 14.99 -9.25 30.18
N PRO A 23 16.31 -9.17 29.93
CA PRO A 23 16.85 -9.03 28.58
C PRO A 23 16.45 -10.21 27.69
N ASP A 24 16.14 -9.94 26.42
CA ASP A 24 15.60 -10.92 25.47
C ASP A 24 16.47 -12.18 25.33
N THR A 25 17.80 -12.01 25.34
CA THR A 25 18.78 -13.10 25.27
C THR A 25 18.67 -14.10 26.41
N TYR A 26 18.32 -13.66 27.62
CA TYR A 26 18.16 -14.56 28.77
C TYR A 26 16.82 -15.30 28.73
N CYS A 27 15.74 -14.63 28.31
CA CYS A 27 14.45 -15.30 28.10
C CYS A 27 14.57 -16.39 27.03
N ASP A 28 15.30 -16.13 25.95
CA ASP A 28 15.49 -17.10 24.86
C ASP A 28 16.33 -18.30 25.30
N PHE A 29 17.36 -18.09 26.13
CA PHE A 29 18.13 -19.18 26.74
C PHE A 29 17.26 -20.05 27.67
N LEU A 30 16.50 -19.44 28.58
CA LEU A 30 15.61 -20.17 29.50
C LEU A 30 14.51 -20.90 28.75
N LEU A 31 13.93 -20.28 27.71
CA LEU A 31 12.96 -20.92 26.86
C LEU A 31 13.56 -22.14 26.18
N ALA A 32 14.74 -22.03 25.55
CA ALA A 32 15.39 -23.17 24.90
C ALA A 32 15.68 -24.33 25.87
N LEU A 33 16.08 -24.00 27.11
CA LEU A 33 16.34 -24.98 28.15
C LEU A 33 15.06 -25.70 28.61
N TYR A 34 13.99 -24.94 28.85
CA TYR A 34 12.70 -25.47 29.33
C TYR A 34 11.77 -25.94 28.21
N THR A 35 12.10 -25.74 26.93
CA THR A 35 11.36 -26.34 25.81
C THR A 35 12.13 -27.48 25.17
N GLU A 36 13.41 -27.69 25.50
CA GLU A 36 14.26 -28.75 24.93
C GLU A 36 14.23 -28.76 23.38
N GLY A 37 14.01 -27.59 22.77
CA GLY A 37 13.83 -27.46 21.30
C GLY A 37 12.43 -27.79 20.78
N ASN A 38 11.49 -28.20 21.64
CA ASN A 38 10.08 -28.44 21.31
C ASN A 38 9.20 -27.21 21.59
N GLN A 39 9.68 -26.04 21.18
CA GLN A 39 8.98 -24.76 21.38
C GLN A 39 7.57 -24.78 20.76
N ASP A 40 7.37 -25.60 19.72
CA ASP A 40 6.16 -25.65 18.91
C ASP A 40 4.98 -26.37 19.59
N GLU A 41 5.21 -27.37 20.46
CA GLU A 41 4.10 -28.05 21.16
C GLU A 41 3.54 -27.23 22.34
N LEU A 42 4.35 -26.37 22.97
CA LEU A 42 3.96 -25.59 24.16
C LEU A 42 3.40 -24.19 23.82
N LEU A 43 3.75 -23.64 22.65
CA LEU A 43 3.34 -22.31 22.19
C LEU A 43 2.13 -22.32 21.23
N ALA A 44 1.52 -23.49 20.98
CA ALA A 44 0.35 -23.66 20.10
C ALA A 44 -0.92 -22.87 20.50
N THR A 45 -0.84 -21.96 21.47
CA THR A 45 -1.95 -21.09 21.92
C THR A 45 -1.59 -19.60 21.92
N LYS A 46 -0.72 -19.14 21.00
CA LYS A 46 -0.78 -17.74 20.56
C LYS A 46 -1.50 -17.70 19.20
N PRO A 47 -2.76 -17.25 19.12
CA PRO A 47 -3.46 -17.21 17.85
C PRO A 47 -2.79 -16.17 16.96
N ASN A 48 -2.00 -16.61 15.98
CA ASN A 48 -1.88 -16.16 14.58
C ASN A 48 -2.09 -14.66 14.25
N ALA A 49 -1.91 -13.74 15.19
CA ALA A 49 -2.21 -12.32 15.02
C ALA A 49 -1.25 -11.71 14.01
N GLU A 50 0.04 -12.04 14.08
CA GLU A 50 1.03 -11.63 13.07
C GLU A 50 0.69 -12.15 11.68
N ASN A 51 0.34 -13.43 11.53
CA ASN A 51 0.00 -13.99 10.22
C ASN A 51 -1.27 -13.38 9.63
N ARG A 52 -2.27 -13.06 10.46
CA ARG A 52 -3.52 -12.41 10.00
C ARG A 52 -3.27 -10.96 9.57
N PHE A 53 -2.37 -10.24 10.23
CA PHE A 53 -1.96 -8.89 9.81
C PHE A 53 -1.22 -8.93 8.47
N THR A 54 -0.23 -9.81 8.31
CA THR A 54 0.53 -9.95 7.05
C THR A 54 -0.37 -10.34 5.88
N PHE A 55 -1.33 -11.24 6.10
CA PHE A 55 -2.30 -11.64 5.08
C PHE A 55 -3.25 -10.50 4.69
N LEU A 56 -3.79 -9.74 5.66
CA LEU A 56 -4.66 -8.60 5.37
C LEU A 56 -3.92 -7.51 4.58
N TYR A 57 -2.67 -7.24 4.92
CA TYR A 57 -1.85 -6.28 4.16
C TYR A 57 -1.55 -6.78 2.75
N GLY A 58 -1.27 -8.07 2.57
CA GLY A 58 -1.13 -8.68 1.25
C GLY A 58 -2.39 -8.52 0.39
N ILE A 59 -3.58 -8.71 0.98
CA ILE A 59 -4.85 -8.47 0.29
C ILE A 59 -5.02 -7.00 -0.08
N LEU A 60 -4.71 -6.06 0.81
CA LEU A 60 -4.85 -4.62 0.53
C LEU A 60 -3.89 -4.15 -0.58
N TYR A 61 -2.65 -4.65 -0.59
CA TYR A 61 -1.69 -4.40 -1.67
C TYR A 61 -2.14 -5.04 -2.98
N GLY A 62 -2.68 -6.26 -2.94
CA GLY A 62 -3.28 -6.92 -4.10
C GLY A 62 -4.48 -6.13 -4.66
N PHE A 63 -5.35 -5.63 -3.78
CA PHE A 63 -6.49 -4.80 -4.15
C PHE A 63 -6.06 -3.49 -4.82
N MET A 64 -4.98 -2.88 -4.34
CA MET A 64 -4.40 -1.69 -4.96
C MET A 64 -3.93 -1.98 -6.40
N ILE A 65 -3.16 -3.04 -6.59
CA ILE A 65 -2.63 -3.43 -7.91
C ILE A 65 -3.76 -3.79 -8.87
N ILE A 66 -4.75 -4.58 -8.41
CA ILE A 66 -5.90 -4.96 -9.25
C ILE A 66 -6.75 -3.73 -9.62
N SER A 67 -6.92 -2.78 -8.70
CA SER A 67 -7.66 -1.53 -8.94
C SER A 67 -7.01 -0.68 -10.04
N LEU A 68 -5.68 -0.55 -10.02
CA LEU A 68 -4.94 0.13 -11.08
C LEU A 68 -5.10 -0.61 -12.42
N PHE A 69 -4.90 -1.93 -12.43
CA PHE A 69 -4.99 -2.72 -13.65
C PHE A 69 -6.38 -2.64 -14.28
N CYS A 70 -7.44 -2.73 -13.47
CA CYS A 70 -8.81 -2.52 -13.93
C CYS A 70 -9.00 -1.11 -14.51
N THR A 71 -8.48 -0.07 -13.86
CA THR A 71 -8.63 1.31 -14.36
C THR A 71 -8.03 1.48 -15.76
N VAL A 72 -6.84 0.90 -16.01
CA VAL A 72 -6.18 0.94 -17.32
C VAL A 72 -6.95 0.13 -18.36
N LEU A 73 -7.33 -1.11 -18.02
CA LEU A 73 -8.10 -1.98 -18.92
C LEU A 73 -9.42 -1.34 -19.34
N PHE A 74 -10.20 -0.84 -18.38
CA PHE A 74 -11.47 -0.19 -18.69
C PHE A 74 -11.30 1.07 -19.55
N THR A 75 -10.17 1.78 -19.42
CA THR A 75 -9.91 2.98 -20.21
C THR A 75 -9.51 2.67 -21.65
N TYR A 76 -8.76 1.59 -21.88
CA TYR A 76 -8.25 1.26 -23.22
C TYR A 76 -9.15 0.32 -24.02
N PHE A 77 -9.81 -0.65 -23.37
CA PHE A 77 -10.57 -1.70 -24.06
C PHE A 77 -12.06 -1.39 -24.25
N THR A 78 -12.62 -0.38 -23.58
CA THR A 78 -14.07 -0.18 -23.55
C THR A 78 -14.53 0.75 -24.68
N GLU A 79 -15.04 0.19 -25.79
CA GLU A 79 -15.49 0.97 -26.96
C GLU A 79 -16.83 1.74 -26.79
N LYS A 80 -17.53 1.64 -25.64
CA LYS A 80 -18.81 2.31 -25.27
C LYS A 80 -19.09 2.18 -23.75
N PRO A 81 -20.02 2.93 -23.09
CA PRO A 81 -20.22 4.37 -22.98
C PRO A 81 -19.36 5.01 -21.88
N THR A 82 -18.88 6.22 -22.12
CA THR A 82 -17.90 6.97 -21.29
C THR A 82 -18.33 7.23 -19.84
N LEU A 83 -19.63 7.34 -19.59
CA LEU A 83 -20.18 7.64 -18.27
C LEU A 83 -19.98 6.49 -17.27
N MET A 84 -20.11 5.24 -17.72
CA MET A 84 -19.92 4.06 -16.86
C MET A 84 -18.44 3.84 -16.51
N GLN A 85 -17.54 4.09 -17.47
CA GLN A 85 -16.10 4.00 -17.26
C GLN A 85 -15.63 4.99 -16.18
N ILE A 86 -16.04 6.26 -16.28
CA ILE A 86 -15.67 7.29 -15.30
C ILE A 86 -16.26 6.95 -13.92
N ALA A 87 -17.51 6.48 -13.85
CA ALA A 87 -18.14 6.07 -12.59
C ALA A 87 -17.38 4.92 -11.90
N ILE A 88 -16.98 3.88 -12.65
CA ILE A 88 -16.18 2.78 -12.12
C ILE A 88 -14.80 3.28 -11.66
N ALA A 89 -14.15 4.14 -12.44
CA ALA A 89 -12.83 4.65 -12.09
C ALA A 89 -12.87 5.52 -10.80
N ILE A 90 -13.92 6.32 -10.61
CA ILE A 90 -14.13 7.11 -9.38
C ILE A 90 -14.39 6.21 -8.16
N THR A 91 -15.19 5.15 -8.31
CA THR A 91 -15.44 4.22 -7.19
C THR A 91 -14.15 3.50 -6.78
N LEU A 92 -13.36 3.05 -7.75
CA LEU A 92 -12.05 2.46 -7.52
C LEU A 92 -11.08 3.45 -6.84
N LEU A 93 -11.05 4.72 -7.27
CA LEU A 93 -10.22 5.76 -6.66
C LEU A 93 -10.60 6.00 -5.20
N THR A 94 -11.91 6.07 -4.92
CA THR A 94 -12.42 6.25 -3.56
C THR A 94 -12.02 5.08 -2.66
N GLY A 95 -12.10 3.85 -3.19
CA GLY A 95 -11.60 2.65 -2.50
C GLY A 95 -10.10 2.74 -2.19
N SER A 96 -9.29 3.18 -3.15
CA SER A 96 -7.85 3.35 -2.94
C SER A 96 -7.53 4.40 -1.85
N ILE A 97 -8.25 5.54 -1.84
CA ILE A 97 -8.10 6.57 -0.80
C ILE A 97 -8.48 6.05 0.59
N LEU A 98 -9.53 5.23 0.71
CA LEU A 98 -9.94 4.63 1.99
C LEU A 98 -8.87 3.68 2.54
N VAL A 99 -8.27 2.87 1.67
CA VAL A 99 -7.17 1.97 2.05
C VAL A 99 -5.97 2.78 2.54
N ILE A 100 -5.61 3.86 1.85
CA ILE A 100 -4.57 4.81 2.26
C ILE A 100 -4.87 5.39 3.64
N ALA A 101 -6.09 5.88 3.88
CA ALA A 101 -6.49 6.43 5.17
C ALA A 101 -6.40 5.38 6.30
N TYR A 102 -6.71 4.12 5.99
CA TYR A 102 -6.53 3.00 6.91
C TYR A 102 -5.05 2.75 7.25
N PHE A 103 -4.16 2.79 6.25
CA PHE A 103 -2.71 2.64 6.45
C PHE A 103 -2.11 3.81 7.26
N THR A 104 -2.54 5.05 7.00
CA THR A 104 -2.07 6.23 7.75
C THR A 104 -2.40 6.12 9.24
N ARG A 105 -3.59 5.62 9.59
CA ARG A 105 -3.98 5.41 11.00
C ARG A 105 -3.11 4.38 11.72
N LYS A 106 -2.51 3.43 11.01
CA LYS A 106 -1.66 2.37 11.58
C LYS A 106 -0.16 2.66 11.50
N GLY A 107 0.23 3.81 10.96
CA GLY A 107 1.62 4.30 11.02
C GLY A 107 2.66 3.46 10.29
N ARG A 108 2.27 2.62 9.32
CA ARG A 108 3.21 1.78 8.54
C ARG A 108 3.13 2.03 7.03
N PHE A 109 4.31 1.98 6.41
CA PHE A 109 4.63 2.01 4.97
C PHE A 109 3.53 2.54 4.04
N PHE A 110 3.51 3.87 3.92
CA PHE A 110 2.55 4.64 3.13
C PHE A 110 3.00 4.91 1.68
N GLN A 111 4.26 4.62 1.35
CA GLN A 111 4.89 5.08 0.10
C GLN A 111 4.31 4.41 -1.14
N VAL A 112 4.11 3.08 -1.12
CA VAL A 112 3.66 2.32 -2.29
C VAL A 112 2.18 2.58 -2.61
N PRO A 113 1.24 2.54 -1.64
CA PRO A 113 -0.17 2.85 -1.91
C PRO A 113 -0.37 4.28 -2.43
N LEU A 114 0.40 5.24 -1.90
CA LEU A 114 0.33 6.64 -2.32
C LEU A 114 0.72 6.82 -3.80
N SER A 115 1.87 6.28 -4.20
CA SER A 115 2.32 6.36 -5.60
C SER A 115 1.29 5.76 -6.55
N LEU A 116 0.68 4.64 -6.17
CA LEU A 116 -0.31 3.97 -7.01
C LEU A 116 -1.57 4.82 -7.21
N THR A 117 -2.07 5.48 -6.16
CA THR A 117 -3.21 6.39 -6.29
C THR A 117 -2.93 7.59 -7.17
N PHE A 118 -1.72 8.13 -7.13
CA PHE A 118 -1.33 9.23 -7.99
C PHE A 118 -1.35 8.84 -9.47
N VAL A 119 -0.84 7.66 -9.80
CA VAL A 119 -0.93 7.11 -11.16
C VAL A 119 -2.39 6.91 -11.56
N GLN A 120 -3.23 6.39 -10.66
CA GLN A 120 -4.66 6.21 -10.92
C GLN A 120 -5.39 7.55 -11.18
N ILE A 121 -5.04 8.61 -10.44
CA ILE A 121 -5.57 9.98 -10.65
C ILE A 121 -5.20 10.52 -12.04
N LEU A 122 -3.97 10.24 -12.51
CA LEU A 122 -3.54 10.66 -13.85
C LEU A 122 -4.42 10.02 -14.92
N PHE A 123 -4.61 8.70 -14.88
CA PHE A 123 -5.45 8.00 -15.87
C PHE A 123 -6.90 8.49 -15.86
N ILE A 124 -7.46 8.74 -14.68
CA ILE A 124 -8.82 9.27 -14.54
C ILE A 124 -8.91 10.69 -15.13
N SER A 125 -7.92 11.53 -14.86
CA SER A 125 -7.88 12.90 -15.37
C SER A 125 -7.79 12.94 -16.90
N LEU A 126 -7.03 12.02 -17.50
CA LEU A 126 -6.97 11.86 -18.96
C LEU A 126 -8.33 11.44 -19.52
N ALA A 127 -8.96 10.42 -18.93
CA ALA A 127 -10.28 9.94 -19.37
C ALA A 127 -11.35 11.05 -19.31
N ILE A 128 -11.34 11.87 -18.25
CA ILE A 128 -12.25 13.03 -18.14
C ILE A 128 -11.92 14.10 -19.19
N GLY A 129 -10.63 14.38 -19.41
CA GLY A 129 -10.16 15.36 -20.39
C GLY A 129 -10.60 15.03 -21.82
N GLU A 130 -10.52 13.76 -22.21
CA GLU A 130 -10.97 13.30 -23.51
C GLU A 130 -12.47 13.49 -23.72
N VAL A 131 -13.28 13.19 -22.70
CA VAL A 131 -14.75 13.31 -22.77
C VAL A 131 -15.21 14.77 -22.73
N ALA A 132 -14.62 15.59 -21.88
CA ALA A 132 -15.05 16.98 -21.67
C ALA A 132 -14.63 17.92 -22.82
N PHE A 133 -13.49 17.64 -23.47
CA PHE A 133 -12.89 18.55 -24.46
C PHE A 133 -12.64 17.91 -25.83
N ALA A 134 -13.34 16.80 -26.13
CA ALA A 134 -13.34 16.13 -27.42
C ALA A 134 -11.94 15.84 -28.00
N GLY A 135 -10.96 15.54 -27.14
CA GLY A 135 -9.62 15.14 -27.56
C GLY A 135 -8.68 16.27 -28.03
N SER A 136 -8.95 17.53 -27.69
CA SER A 136 -8.01 18.62 -27.98
C SER A 136 -6.63 18.34 -27.35
N HIS A 137 -5.61 18.19 -28.19
CA HIS A 137 -4.24 17.85 -27.77
C HIS A 137 -3.67 18.86 -26.76
N VAL A 138 -4.04 20.14 -26.89
CA VAL A 138 -3.61 21.21 -25.99
C VAL A 138 -4.16 20.98 -24.57
N VAL A 139 -5.42 20.55 -24.46
CA VAL A 139 -6.08 20.36 -23.17
C VAL A 139 -5.53 19.12 -22.46
N ILE A 140 -5.32 18.03 -23.19
CA ILE A 140 -4.71 16.80 -22.65
C ILE A 140 -3.30 17.11 -22.12
N GLY A 141 -2.51 17.87 -22.88
CA GLY A 141 -1.19 18.30 -22.44
C GLY A 141 -1.21 19.16 -21.17
N LEU A 142 -2.16 20.09 -21.08
CA LEU A 142 -2.34 20.91 -19.88
C LEU A 142 -2.73 20.07 -18.66
N ILE A 143 -3.59 19.07 -18.83
CA ILE A 143 -3.99 18.13 -17.76
C ILE A 143 -2.76 17.34 -17.25
N VAL A 144 -1.92 16.84 -18.15
CA VAL A 144 -0.68 16.12 -17.78
C VAL A 144 0.26 17.05 -17.00
N LEU A 145 0.45 18.29 -17.47
CA LEU A 145 1.26 19.29 -16.80
C LEU A 145 0.78 19.58 -15.37
N VAL A 146 -0.53 19.81 -15.19
CA VAL A 146 -1.11 20.07 -13.87
C VAL A 146 -0.93 18.87 -12.94
N ASN A 147 -1.16 17.63 -13.43
CA ASN A 147 -0.95 16.42 -12.64
C ASN A 147 0.52 16.24 -12.22
N CYS A 148 1.45 16.49 -13.15
CA CYS A 148 2.89 16.42 -12.90
C CYS A 148 3.33 17.46 -11.86
N LEU A 149 2.86 18.71 -11.97
CA LEU A 149 3.13 19.75 -10.97
C LEU A 149 2.57 19.36 -9.60
N LEU A 150 1.39 18.75 -9.56
CA LEU A 150 0.76 18.28 -8.33
C LEU A 150 1.62 17.18 -7.67
N TRP A 151 2.15 16.23 -8.45
CA TRP A 151 3.12 15.22 -7.95
C TRP A 151 4.39 15.86 -7.38
N LEU A 152 4.90 16.90 -8.05
CA LEU A 152 6.11 17.61 -7.62
C LEU A 152 5.89 18.38 -6.31
N VAL A 153 4.76 19.09 -6.18
CA VAL A 153 4.38 19.83 -4.97
C VAL A 153 4.16 18.87 -3.80
N VAL A 154 3.46 17.75 -4.01
CA VAL A 154 3.23 16.74 -2.97
C VAL A 154 4.53 16.02 -2.61
N GLY A 155 5.37 15.68 -3.60
CA GLY A 155 6.66 15.03 -3.38
C GLY A 155 7.60 15.89 -2.56
N TRP A 156 7.62 17.20 -2.84
CA TRP A 156 8.40 18.16 -2.06
C TRP A 156 7.84 18.35 -0.64
N LYS A 157 6.52 18.54 -0.49
CA LYS A 157 5.90 18.77 0.81
C LYS A 157 6.07 17.59 1.78
N PHE A 158 6.09 16.36 1.26
CA PHE A 158 6.19 15.15 2.08
C PHE A 158 7.57 14.45 2.01
N ASN A 159 8.59 15.08 1.38
CA ASN A 159 9.94 14.53 1.19
C ASN A 159 9.98 13.11 0.56
N TYR A 160 9.00 12.78 -0.29
CA TYR A 160 8.96 11.49 -0.99
C TYR A 160 9.71 11.58 -2.31
N ILE A 161 11.00 11.23 -2.27
CA ILE A 161 11.93 11.29 -3.42
C ILE A 161 11.37 10.57 -4.65
N TYR A 162 10.72 9.41 -4.48
CA TYR A 162 10.13 8.64 -5.59
C TYR A 162 9.03 9.40 -6.35
N LEU A 163 8.21 10.18 -5.66
CA LEU A 163 7.12 10.94 -6.27
C LEU A 163 7.68 12.13 -7.06
N THR A 164 8.72 12.78 -6.52
CA THR A 164 9.43 13.88 -7.20
C THR A 164 10.14 13.37 -8.46
N ILE A 165 10.82 12.23 -8.39
CA ILE A 165 11.47 11.60 -9.55
C ILE A 165 10.45 11.24 -10.62
N SER A 166 9.33 10.60 -10.24
CA SER A 166 8.26 10.25 -11.19
C SER A 166 7.63 11.48 -11.83
N GLY A 167 7.43 12.56 -11.08
CA GLY A 167 6.98 13.86 -11.60
C GLY A 167 7.95 14.44 -12.63
N VAL A 168 9.24 14.54 -12.30
CA VAL A 168 10.27 15.07 -13.22
C VAL A 168 10.35 14.25 -14.50
N ILE A 169 10.32 12.91 -14.40
CA ILE A 169 10.30 12.01 -15.55
C ILE A 169 9.07 12.29 -16.43
N GLY A 170 7.88 12.39 -15.82
CA GLY A 170 6.65 12.72 -16.54
C GLY A 170 6.72 14.07 -17.27
N MET A 171 7.36 15.07 -16.66
CA MET A 171 7.55 16.38 -17.29
C MET A 171 8.49 16.31 -18.49
N ILE A 172 9.59 15.54 -18.38
CA ILE A 172 10.53 15.31 -19.48
C ILE A 172 9.85 14.61 -20.66
N PHE A 173 9.05 13.57 -20.40
CA PHE A 173 8.28 12.87 -21.44
C PHE A 173 7.29 13.80 -22.15
N TYR A 174 6.61 14.67 -21.39
CA TYR A 174 5.68 15.63 -21.98
C TYR A 174 6.40 16.65 -22.88
N ILE A 175 7.53 17.19 -22.43
CA ILE A 175 8.35 18.11 -23.23
C ILE A 175 8.83 17.42 -24.51
N PHE A 176 9.25 16.15 -24.42
CA PHE A 176 9.67 15.38 -25.58
C PHE A 176 8.51 15.16 -26.57
N SER A 177 7.30 14.89 -26.08
CA SER A 177 6.09 14.72 -26.90
C SER A 177 5.63 16.01 -27.60
N ILE A 178 6.00 17.19 -27.12
CA ILE A 178 5.74 18.46 -27.82
C ILE A 178 6.73 18.68 -28.97
N PHE A 179 7.96 18.18 -28.81
CA PHE A 179 9.07 18.47 -29.72
C PHE A 179 9.17 17.49 -30.89
N MET A 180 8.59 16.29 -30.76
CA MET A 180 8.48 15.27 -31.81
C MET A 180 7.14 15.39 -32.53
#